data_AF-A0A9P6IQB3-F1
#
_entry.id   AF-A0A9P6IQB3-F1
#
_cell.length_a   1.000
_cell.length_b   1.000
_cell.length_c   1.000
_cell.angle_alpha   90.00
_cell.angle_beta   90.00
_cell.angle_gamma   90.00
#
_symmetry.space_group_name_H-M   'P 1'
#
loop_
_entity.id
_entity.type
_entity.pdbx_description
1 polymer ?
#
loop_
_entity_poly.entity_id
_entity_poly.type
_entity_poly.pdbx_seq_one_letter_code
_entity_poly.pdbx_strand_id
1 'polypeptide(L)'
;TGRLMIQPPVETACLIFDMTGFSLSNMDYNFVKFLVQCFEAYYPESLGVLVIHKAPFVFWGVWKIIEPWLDPVVASKIRFTRNDKELTDIIDADKLPVKYDGGKDQYTYKYIPVAAGENDRMKDTETKERLLEEWKAIMWKFEALTREWIACKKPETVNPRSEEVIEEERLNVTKDLRVAYFKLDPYIRARNLYHRSEHPVLQADGTSIWTYQN
;
A
#
# COMPACT_ATOMS: atom_id res chain seq x y z
N THR A 1 4.13 0.80 -5.27
CA THR A 1 4.11 -0.64 -4.92
C THR A 1 3.27 -0.93 -3.69
N GLY A 2 3.47 -0.25 -2.56
CA GLY A 2 2.70 -0.48 -1.32
C GLY A 2 1.18 -0.57 -1.53
N ARG A 3 0.58 0.40 -2.24
CA ARG A 3 -0.86 0.40 -2.55
C ARG A 3 -1.34 -0.80 -3.36
N LEU A 4 -0.48 -1.43 -4.17
CA LEU A 4 -0.84 -2.64 -4.95
C LEU A 4 -0.93 -3.89 -4.07
N MET A 5 -0.33 -3.86 -2.87
CA MET A 5 -0.36 -4.96 -1.92
C MET A 5 -1.56 -4.89 -0.96
N ILE A 6 -2.34 -3.81 -1.03
CA ILE A 6 -3.52 -3.57 -0.22
C ILE A 6 -4.74 -3.85 -1.09
N GLN A 7 -5.58 -4.81 -0.69
CA GLN A 7 -6.79 -5.17 -1.41
C GLN A 7 -8.05 -4.73 -0.67
N PRO A 8 -9.06 -4.20 -1.38
CA PRO A 8 -10.38 -3.96 -0.80
C PRO A 8 -10.94 -5.21 -0.10
N PRO A 9 -11.62 -5.05 1.05
CA PRO A 9 -12.00 -3.79 1.70
C PRO A 9 -10.92 -3.19 2.61
N VAL A 10 -9.73 -3.80 2.70
CA VAL A 10 -8.63 -3.26 3.51
C VAL A 10 -8.02 -2.07 2.78
N GLU A 11 -7.80 -0.97 3.50
CA GLU A 11 -7.24 0.26 2.93
C GLU A 11 -5.96 0.72 3.60
N THR A 12 -5.64 0.12 4.75
CA THR A 12 -4.53 0.50 5.63
C THR A 12 -3.49 -0.59 5.76
N ALA A 13 -2.28 -0.21 6.17
CA ALA A 13 -1.18 -1.12 6.49
C ALA A 13 -0.83 -1.10 7.99
N CYS A 14 -0.35 -2.24 8.48
CA CYS A 14 0.38 -2.35 9.74
C CYS A 14 1.89 -2.30 9.45
N LEU A 15 2.61 -1.39 10.10
CA LEU A 15 4.06 -1.26 9.98
C LEU A 15 4.72 -1.62 11.31
N ILE A 16 5.83 -2.35 11.25
CA ILE A 16 6.62 -2.71 12.44
C ILE A 16 8.02 -2.12 12.27
N PHE A 17 8.41 -1.24 13.19
CA PHE A 17 9.78 -0.79 13.38
C PHE A 17 10.39 -1.59 14.52
N ASP A 18 11.18 -2.60 14.16
CA ASP A 18 11.94 -3.41 15.11
C ASP A 18 13.22 -2.67 15.51
N MET A 19 13.27 -2.20 16.75
CA MET A 19 14.36 -1.39 17.29
C MET A 19 15.47 -2.25 17.91
N THR A 20 15.47 -3.57 17.68
CA THR A 20 16.56 -4.45 18.12
C THR A 20 17.88 -3.99 17.51
N GLY A 21 18.86 -3.65 18.36
CA GLY A 21 20.16 -3.11 17.92
C GLY A 21 20.18 -1.61 17.64
N PHE A 22 19.10 -0.88 17.94
CA PHE A 22 19.06 0.58 17.82
C PHE A 22 20.07 1.27 18.76
N SER A 23 20.70 2.33 18.25
CA SER A 23 21.58 3.22 19.00
C SER A 23 21.50 4.63 18.42
N LEU A 24 21.89 5.66 19.19
CA LEU A 24 21.87 7.03 18.67
C LEU A 24 22.76 7.23 17.44
N SER A 25 23.77 6.38 17.23
CA SER A 25 24.63 6.41 16.05
C SER A 25 23.93 6.01 14.74
N ASN A 26 22.79 5.30 14.81
CA ASN A 26 22.00 4.93 13.64
C ASN A 26 20.67 5.69 13.56
N MET A 27 20.51 6.76 14.36
CA MET A 27 19.34 7.62 14.31
C MET A 27 19.49 8.71 13.24
N ASP A 28 18.65 8.66 12.21
CA ASP A 28 18.56 9.68 11.16
C ASP A 28 17.26 10.48 11.28
N TYR A 29 17.37 11.66 11.91
CA TYR A 29 16.23 12.56 12.09
C TYR A 29 15.69 13.14 10.78
N ASN A 30 16.54 13.33 9.76
CA ASN A 30 16.11 13.86 8.47
C ASN A 30 15.27 12.82 7.74
N PHE A 31 15.72 11.56 7.76
CA PHE A 31 14.96 10.46 7.18
C PHE A 31 13.61 10.26 7.89
N VAL A 32 13.58 10.29 9.23
CA VAL A 32 12.32 10.17 9.97
C VAL A 32 11.37 11.31 9.65
N LYS A 33 11.86 12.56 9.64
CA LYS A 33 11.04 13.72 9.28
C LYS A 33 10.48 13.61 7.87
N PHE A 34 11.29 13.17 6.91
CA PHE A 34 10.85 12.91 5.55
C PHE A 34 9.75 11.83 5.50
N LEU A 35 9.92 10.74 6.24
CA LEU A 35 8.95 9.64 6.29
C LEU A 35 7.61 10.08 6.89
N VAL A 36 7.62 10.90 7.94
CA VAL A 36 6.42 11.53 8.51
C VAL A 36 5.72 12.39 7.47
N GLN A 37 6.45 13.28 6.80
CA GLN A 37 5.91 14.11 5.73
C GLN A 37 5.31 13.28 4.59
N CYS A 38 5.91 12.13 4.26
CA CYS A 38 5.34 11.25 3.26
C CYS A 38 3.99 10.67 3.66
N PHE A 39 3.84 10.22 4.91
CA PHE A 39 2.57 9.68 5.40
C PHE A 39 1.48 10.75 5.44
N GLU A 40 1.80 11.95 5.90
CA GLU A 40 0.83 13.05 6.01
C GLU A 40 0.43 13.61 4.64
N ALA A 41 1.39 13.87 3.74
CA ALA A 41 1.13 14.59 2.50
C ALA A 41 0.71 13.68 1.33
N TYR A 42 1.25 12.46 1.24
CA TYR A 42 1.07 11.60 0.06
C TYR A 42 0.28 10.32 0.32
N TYR A 43 0.20 9.86 1.58
CA TYR A 43 -0.50 8.64 1.95
C TYR A 43 -1.45 8.83 3.15
N PRO A 44 -2.30 9.87 3.14
CA PRO A 44 -3.25 10.08 4.24
C PRO A 44 -4.17 8.88 4.38
N GLU A 45 -4.52 8.55 5.62
CA GLU A 45 -5.38 7.42 5.98
C GLU A 45 -4.95 6.05 5.45
N SER A 46 -3.69 5.89 5.01
CA SER A 46 -3.15 4.60 4.57
C SER A 46 -2.41 3.85 5.68
N LEU A 47 -2.11 4.53 6.79
CA LEU A 47 -1.53 3.92 7.99
C LEU A 47 -2.67 3.47 8.92
N GLY A 48 -2.66 2.19 9.31
CA GLY A 48 -3.60 1.62 10.28
C GLY A 48 -2.99 1.56 11.66
N VAL A 49 -1.84 0.87 11.78
CA VAL A 49 -1.07 0.75 13.03
C VAL A 49 0.43 0.86 12.71
N LEU A 50 1.17 1.58 13.55
CA LEU A 50 2.64 1.59 13.52
C LEU A 50 3.16 1.07 14.85
N VAL A 51 3.79 -0.10 14.84
CA VAL A 51 4.37 -0.72 16.02
C VAL A 51 5.83 -0.34 16.12
N ILE A 52 6.22 0.37 17.18
CA ILE A 52 7.62 0.55 17.56
C ILE A 52 7.95 -0.56 18.56
N HIS A 53 8.66 -1.58 18.08
CA HIS A 53 8.91 -2.82 18.79
C HIS A 53 10.33 -2.84 19.39
N LYS A 54 10.46 -3.31 20.64
CA LYS A 54 11.72 -3.42 21.38
C LYS A 54 12.53 -2.11 21.46
N ALA A 55 11.83 -0.98 21.56
CA ALA A 55 12.47 0.32 21.72
C ALA A 55 13.35 0.35 23.00
N PRO A 56 14.67 0.62 22.90
CA PRO A 56 15.52 0.73 24.07
C PRO A 56 15.21 2.01 24.85
N PHE A 57 15.60 2.08 26.12
CA PHE A 57 15.31 3.23 26.99
C PHE A 57 15.72 4.59 26.39
N VAL A 58 16.84 4.65 25.68
CA VAL A 58 17.32 5.86 25.01
C VAL A 58 16.34 6.41 23.96
N PHE A 59 15.49 5.55 23.37
CA PHE A 59 14.49 5.95 22.39
C PHE A 59 13.47 6.93 22.96
N TRP A 60 13.20 6.94 24.27
CA TRP A 60 12.26 7.90 24.85
C TRP A 60 12.72 9.35 24.72
N GLY A 61 14.03 9.60 24.71
CA GLY A 61 14.56 10.93 24.40
C GLY A 61 14.33 11.31 22.93
N VAL A 62 14.54 10.34 22.03
CA VAL A 62 14.29 10.49 20.58
C VAL A 62 12.81 10.71 20.30
N TRP A 63 11.92 9.97 20.95
CA TRP A 63 10.47 10.08 20.81
C TRP A 63 9.97 11.48 21.14
N LYS A 64 10.47 12.11 22.22
CA LYS A 64 10.13 13.51 22.57
C LYS A 64 10.49 14.53 21.49
N ILE A 65 11.42 14.19 20.59
CA ILE A 65 11.80 15.02 19.45
C ILE A 65 10.90 14.74 18.24
N ILE A 66 10.53 13.47 18.02
CA ILE A 66 9.73 13.02 16.87
C ILE A 66 8.23 13.30 17.07
N GLU A 67 7.70 13.07 18.26
CA GLU A 67 6.27 13.18 18.57
C GLU A 67 5.65 14.52 18.14
N PRO A 68 6.29 15.69 18.34
CA PRO A 68 5.76 16.96 17.87
C PRO A 68 5.68 17.12 16.34
N TRP A 69 6.31 16.24 15.57
CA TRP A 69 6.25 16.25 14.11
C TRP A 69 5.04 15.50 13.57
N LEU A 70 4.38 14.69 14.39
CA LEU A 70 3.26 13.85 13.99
C LEU A 70 1.95 14.58 14.23
N ASP A 71 1.07 14.56 13.23
CA ASP A 71 -0.32 14.94 13.48
C ASP A 71 -0.98 13.99 14.53
N PRO A 72 -2.01 14.46 15.26
CA PRO A 72 -2.64 13.67 16.32
C PRO A 72 -3.23 12.33 15.86
N VAL A 73 -3.69 12.22 14.61
CA VAL A 73 -4.26 10.99 14.05
C VAL A 73 -3.15 9.95 13.86
N VAL A 74 -2.02 10.32 13.25
CA VAL A 74 -0.88 9.40 13.12
C VAL A 74 -0.31 9.03 14.48
N ALA A 75 -0.13 9.99 15.39
CA ALA A 75 0.36 9.71 16.75
C ALA A 75 -0.51 8.68 17.49
N SER A 76 -1.84 8.77 17.35
CA SER A 76 -2.79 7.83 17.97
C SER A 76 -2.71 6.39 17.45
N LYS A 77 -2.15 6.20 16.23
CA LYS A 77 -1.99 4.89 15.58
C LYS A 77 -0.68 4.18 16.00
N ILE A 78 0.19 4.86 16.76
CA ILE A 78 1.48 4.31 17.19
C ILE A 78 1.29 3.45 18.44
N ARG A 79 1.86 2.25 18.41
CA ARG A 79 1.87 1.28 19.51
C ARG A 79 3.30 0.93 19.87
N PHE A 80 3.61 0.94 21.15
CA PHE A 80 4.91 0.52 21.67
C PHE A 80 4.79 -0.89 22.21
N THR A 81 5.69 -1.79 21.79
CA THR A 81 5.77 -3.16 22.32
C THR A 81 7.17 -3.41 22.87
N ARG A 82 7.27 -3.98 24.07
CA ARG A 82 8.54 -4.22 24.76
C ARG A 82 9.16 -5.57 24.45
N ASN A 83 8.32 -6.55 24.12
CA ASN A 83 8.71 -7.93 23.90
C ASN A 83 7.79 -8.56 22.84
N ASP A 84 8.14 -9.76 22.37
CA ASP A 84 7.44 -10.43 21.27
C ASP A 84 6.01 -10.86 21.63
N LYS A 85 5.71 -11.10 22.92
CA LYS A 85 4.35 -11.44 23.36
C LYS A 85 3.38 -10.28 23.12
N GLU A 86 3.80 -9.06 23.46
CA GLU A 86 3.00 -7.86 23.18
C GLU A 86 2.83 -7.62 21.66
N LEU A 87 3.75 -8.13 20.82
CA LEU A 87 3.60 -8.08 19.36
C LEU A 87 2.55 -9.09 18.87
N THR A 88 2.48 -10.28 19.48
CA THR A 88 1.46 -11.29 19.17
C THR A 88 0.04 -10.88 19.58
N ASP A 89 -0.11 -9.92 20.50
CA ASP A 89 -1.43 -9.32 20.82
C ASP A 89 -1.95 -8.41 19.69
N ILE A 90 -1.08 -7.99 18.76
CA ILE A 90 -1.40 -7.09 17.65
C ILE A 90 -1.50 -7.86 16.32
N ILE A 91 -0.65 -8.88 16.15
CA ILE A 91 -0.52 -9.64 14.90
C ILE A 91 -0.67 -11.12 15.21
N ASP A 92 -1.58 -11.78 14.51
CA ASP A 92 -1.81 -13.22 14.66
C ASP A 92 -0.51 -14.00 14.46
N ALA A 93 -0.30 -15.02 15.30
CA ALA A 93 0.91 -15.82 15.31
C ALA A 93 1.24 -16.46 13.94
N ASP A 94 0.22 -16.84 13.16
CA ASP A 94 0.34 -17.42 11.81
C ASP A 94 0.65 -16.39 10.71
N LYS A 95 0.77 -15.12 11.07
CA LYS A 95 1.16 -13.98 10.22
C LYS A 95 2.46 -13.33 10.68
N LEU A 96 3.03 -13.82 11.78
CA LEU A 96 4.24 -13.28 12.39
C LEU A 96 5.42 -14.26 12.16
N PRO A 97 6.56 -13.77 11.62
CA PRO A 97 7.71 -14.63 11.39
C PRO A 97 8.26 -15.30 12.66
N VAL A 98 8.73 -16.56 12.55
CA VAL A 98 9.29 -17.36 13.65
C VAL A 98 10.52 -16.75 14.35
N LYS A 99 11.13 -15.72 13.77
CA LYS A 99 12.20 -14.94 14.43
C LYS A 99 11.69 -14.14 15.63
N TYR A 100 10.38 -13.88 15.72
CA TYR A 100 9.72 -13.30 16.87
C TYR A 100 9.14 -14.43 17.72
N ASP A 101 9.39 -14.41 19.03
CA ASP A 101 8.85 -15.45 19.93
C ASP A 101 7.31 -15.50 19.84
N GLY A 102 6.76 -16.71 19.66
CA GLY A 102 5.33 -16.94 19.43
C GLY A 102 4.87 -16.85 17.96
N GLY A 103 5.71 -16.37 17.04
CA GLY A 103 5.44 -16.41 15.59
C GLY A 103 5.50 -17.83 15.01
N LYS A 104 4.72 -18.08 13.95
CA LYS A 104 4.62 -19.39 13.27
C LYS A 104 5.01 -19.34 11.80
N ASP A 105 5.11 -18.16 11.20
CA ASP A 105 5.46 -18.02 9.79
C ASP A 105 6.96 -18.27 9.58
N GLN A 106 7.32 -19.32 8.85
CA GLN A 106 8.71 -19.69 8.57
C GLN A 106 9.37 -18.78 7.51
N TYR A 107 8.64 -17.78 7.00
CA TYR A 107 9.15 -16.85 6.01
C TYR A 107 10.50 -16.24 6.40
N THR A 108 11.46 -16.37 5.49
CA THR A 108 12.78 -15.75 5.60
C THR A 108 13.04 -14.92 4.36
N TYR A 109 13.37 -13.64 4.56
CA TYR A 109 13.67 -12.74 3.45
C TYR A 109 14.91 -13.24 2.66
N LYS A 110 14.75 -13.37 1.35
CA LYS A 110 15.82 -13.64 0.39
C LYS A 110 15.72 -12.64 -0.74
N TYR A 111 16.81 -11.93 -1.02
CA TYR A 111 16.85 -11.03 -2.16
C TYR A 111 16.98 -11.82 -3.46
N ILE A 112 16.02 -11.66 -4.37
CA ILE A 112 16.06 -12.29 -5.69
C ILE A 112 16.50 -11.23 -6.71
N PRO A 113 17.66 -11.43 -7.37
CA PRO A 113 18.21 -10.46 -8.31
C PRO A 113 17.29 -10.29 -9.53
N VAL A 114 17.46 -9.17 -10.23
CA VAL A 114 16.74 -8.88 -11.48
C VAL A 114 17.09 -9.96 -12.52
N ALA A 115 16.08 -10.56 -13.13
CA ALA A 115 16.30 -11.46 -14.26
C ALA A 115 16.57 -10.65 -15.55
N ALA A 116 17.48 -11.14 -16.40
CA ALA A 116 17.71 -10.53 -17.70
C ALA A 116 16.41 -10.55 -18.52
N GLY A 117 16.07 -9.42 -19.15
CA GLY A 117 14.85 -9.28 -19.96
C GLY A 117 13.53 -9.16 -19.18
N GLU A 118 13.57 -9.13 -17.84
CA GLU A 118 12.37 -9.04 -16.98
C GLU A 118 11.42 -7.89 -17.38
N ASN A 119 11.98 -6.78 -17.85
CA ASN A 119 11.26 -5.57 -18.20
C ASN A 119 11.24 -5.30 -19.72
N ASP A 120 11.55 -6.31 -20.55
CA ASP A 120 11.62 -6.13 -22.01
C ASP A 120 10.30 -5.70 -22.64
N ARG A 121 9.16 -6.05 -22.01
CA ARG A 121 7.83 -5.54 -22.42
C ARG A 121 7.77 -4.02 -22.46
N MET A 122 8.54 -3.32 -21.62
CA MET A 122 8.57 -1.85 -21.61
C MET A 122 9.23 -1.25 -22.87
N LYS A 123 9.93 -2.06 -23.67
CA LYS A 123 10.49 -1.65 -24.97
C LYS A 123 9.44 -1.66 -26.09
N ASP A 124 8.34 -2.38 -25.91
CA ASP A 124 7.22 -2.40 -26.86
C ASP A 124 6.37 -1.13 -26.67
N THR A 125 6.78 -0.07 -27.35
CA THR A 125 6.12 1.24 -27.29
C THR A 125 4.77 1.25 -28.00
N GLU A 126 4.60 0.45 -29.06
CA GLU A 126 3.35 0.37 -29.81
C GLU A 126 2.23 -0.22 -28.95
N THR A 127 2.48 -1.37 -28.30
CA THR A 127 1.50 -1.98 -27.40
C THR A 127 1.24 -1.09 -26.19
N LYS A 128 2.28 -0.46 -25.63
CA LYS A 128 2.16 0.49 -24.52
C LYS A 128 1.22 1.64 -24.88
N GLU A 129 1.42 2.27 -26.03
CA GLU A 129 0.61 3.41 -26.48
C GLU A 129 -0.84 3.00 -26.72
N ARG A 130 -1.07 1.87 -27.40
CA ARG A 130 -2.43 1.35 -27.62
C ARG A 130 -3.16 1.09 -26.29
N LEU A 131 -2.54 0.38 -25.35
CA LEU A 131 -3.13 0.07 -24.05
C LEU A 131 -3.33 1.33 -23.19
N LEU A 132 -2.45 2.32 -23.33
CA LEU A 132 -2.57 3.59 -22.64
C LEU A 132 -3.79 4.38 -23.15
N GLU A 133 -4.03 4.41 -24.46
CA GLU A 133 -5.22 5.05 -25.03
C GLU A 133 -6.51 4.31 -24.65
N GLU A 134 -6.51 2.97 -24.65
CA GLU A 134 -7.63 2.17 -24.13
C GLU A 134 -7.94 2.52 -22.67
N TRP A 135 -6.91 2.58 -21.82
CA TRP A 135 -7.06 2.94 -20.41
C TRP A 135 -7.57 4.39 -20.24
N LYS A 136 -7.05 5.35 -21.00
CA LYS A 136 -7.51 6.75 -20.99
C LYS A 136 -8.97 6.87 -21.40
N ALA A 137 -9.42 6.14 -22.42
CA ALA A 137 -10.82 6.19 -22.85
C ALA A 137 -11.78 5.75 -21.72
N ILE A 138 -11.42 4.69 -20.99
CA ILE A 138 -12.19 4.23 -19.82
C ILE A 138 -12.13 5.26 -18.69
N MET A 139 -10.95 5.87 -18.46
CA MET A 139 -10.77 6.93 -17.45
C MET A 139 -11.65 8.14 -17.74
N TRP A 140 -11.70 8.62 -18.99
CA TRP A 140 -12.58 9.73 -19.39
C TRP A 140 -14.06 9.38 -19.23
N LYS A 141 -14.45 8.14 -19.51
CA LYS A 141 -15.82 7.67 -19.25
C LYS A 141 -16.14 7.71 -17.75
N PHE A 142 -15.23 7.24 -16.91
CA PHE A 142 -15.38 7.29 -15.45
C PHE A 142 -15.50 8.73 -14.94
N GLU A 143 -14.68 9.64 -15.47
CA GLU A 143 -14.73 11.05 -15.11
C GLU A 143 -16.08 11.68 -15.51
N ALA A 144 -16.55 11.43 -16.74
CA ALA A 144 -17.84 11.91 -17.22
C ALA A 144 -19.00 11.44 -16.32
N LEU A 145 -19.04 10.13 -16.01
CA LEU A 145 -20.04 9.56 -15.10
C LEU A 145 -19.96 10.14 -13.69
N THR A 146 -18.75 10.39 -13.19
CA THR A 146 -18.56 11.01 -11.87
C THR A 146 -19.07 12.45 -11.84
N ARG A 147 -18.80 13.24 -12.89
CA ARG A 147 -19.32 14.61 -13.02
C ARG A 147 -20.84 14.62 -13.07
N GLU A 148 -21.43 13.68 -13.79
CA GLU A 148 -22.88 13.53 -13.88
C GLU A 148 -23.51 13.11 -12.54
N TRP A 149 -22.91 12.13 -11.85
CA TRP A 149 -23.34 11.69 -10.52
C TRP A 149 -23.32 12.85 -9.50
N ILE A 150 -22.28 13.69 -9.54
CA ILE A 150 -22.21 14.91 -8.70
C ILE A 150 -23.34 15.90 -9.06
N ALA A 151 -23.63 16.05 -10.36
CA ALA A 151 -24.69 16.96 -10.81
C ALA A 151 -26.09 16.50 -10.38
N CYS A 152 -26.38 15.20 -10.35
CA CYS A 152 -27.65 14.66 -9.84
C CYS A 152 -27.94 15.05 -8.39
N LYS A 153 -26.91 15.27 -7.58
CA LYS A 153 -27.05 15.65 -6.17
C LYS A 153 -27.40 17.12 -5.97
N LYS A 154 -27.31 17.93 -7.03
CA LYS A 154 -27.62 19.36 -6.96
C LYS A 154 -29.12 19.57 -7.19
N PRO A 155 -29.83 20.24 -6.26
CA PRO A 155 -31.30 20.43 -6.33
C PRO A 155 -31.79 21.14 -7.60
N GLU A 156 -30.93 21.92 -8.23
CA GLU A 156 -31.25 22.79 -9.36
C GLU A 156 -31.10 22.10 -10.72
N THR A 157 -30.59 20.87 -10.74
CA THR A 157 -30.29 20.13 -11.98
C THR A 157 -31.28 19.02 -12.18
N VAL A 158 -32.05 19.09 -13.28
CA VAL A 158 -32.89 17.96 -13.71
C VAL A 158 -32.03 17.04 -14.57
N ASN A 159 -31.66 15.87 -14.04
CA ASN A 159 -30.99 14.84 -14.82
C ASN A 159 -32.03 13.84 -15.38
N PRO A 160 -31.97 13.49 -16.68
CA PRO A 160 -32.84 12.45 -17.26
C PRO A 160 -32.62 11.03 -16.67
N ARG A 161 -31.51 10.77 -16.00
CA ARG A 161 -31.15 9.47 -15.40
C ARG A 161 -31.16 9.57 -13.86
N SER A 162 -31.55 8.48 -13.20
CA SER A 162 -31.54 8.44 -11.72
C SER A 162 -30.12 8.29 -11.17
N GLU A 163 -29.92 8.67 -9.91
CA GLU A 163 -28.62 8.56 -9.23
C GLU A 163 -28.12 7.11 -9.21
N GLU A 164 -29.00 6.16 -8.92
CA GLU A 164 -28.67 4.74 -8.77
C GLU A 164 -28.12 4.13 -10.06
N VAL A 165 -28.72 4.48 -11.21
CA VAL A 165 -28.27 4.01 -12.53
C VAL A 165 -26.87 4.54 -12.84
N ILE A 166 -26.63 5.83 -12.57
CA ILE A 166 -25.32 6.46 -12.82
C ILE A 166 -24.27 5.85 -11.89
N GLU A 167 -24.62 5.61 -10.62
CA GLU A 167 -23.73 4.99 -9.65
C GLU A 167 -23.36 3.55 -10.05
N GLU A 168 -24.32 2.74 -10.48
CA GLU A 168 -24.07 1.38 -10.96
C GLU A 168 -23.13 1.37 -12.18
N GLU A 169 -23.39 2.22 -13.17
CA GLU A 169 -22.50 2.37 -14.34
C GLU A 169 -21.11 2.82 -13.93
N ARG A 170 -21.00 3.79 -13.02
CA ARG A 170 -19.72 4.29 -12.50
C ARG A 170 -18.93 3.20 -11.78
N LEU A 171 -19.60 2.36 -10.98
CA LEU A 171 -18.98 1.23 -10.29
C LEU A 171 -18.49 0.17 -11.28
N ASN A 172 -19.25 -0.11 -12.35
CA ASN A 172 -18.83 -1.04 -13.38
C ASN A 172 -17.62 -0.52 -14.17
N VAL A 173 -17.63 0.76 -14.57
CA VAL A 173 -16.48 1.39 -15.24
C VAL A 173 -15.24 1.43 -14.33
N THR A 174 -15.41 1.53 -13.01
CA THR A 174 -14.29 1.44 -12.05
C THR A 174 -13.60 0.06 -12.11
N LYS A 175 -14.39 -1.02 -12.25
CA LYS A 175 -13.85 -2.38 -12.42
C LYS A 175 -13.11 -2.51 -13.75
N ASP A 176 -13.68 -1.98 -14.84
CA ASP A 176 -13.04 -1.98 -16.16
C ASP A 176 -11.72 -1.21 -16.15
N LEU A 177 -11.69 -0.05 -15.48
CA LEU A 177 -10.51 0.79 -15.34
C LEU A 177 -9.38 0.05 -14.60
N ARG A 178 -9.72 -0.70 -13.55
CA ARG A 178 -8.77 -1.56 -12.83
C ARG A 178 -8.20 -2.65 -13.73
N VAL A 179 -9.04 -3.35 -14.48
CA VAL A 179 -8.60 -4.42 -15.40
C VAL A 179 -7.70 -3.86 -16.50
N ALA A 180 -8.08 -2.73 -17.10
CA ALA A 180 -7.28 -2.05 -18.12
C ALA A 180 -5.91 -1.61 -17.58
N TYR A 181 -5.86 -1.09 -16.35
CA TYR A 181 -4.59 -0.74 -15.71
C TYR A 181 -3.65 -1.93 -15.59
N PHE A 182 -4.13 -3.09 -15.13
CA PHE A 182 -3.26 -4.26 -14.98
C PHE A 182 -2.82 -4.89 -16.30
N LYS A 183 -3.58 -4.69 -17.39
CA LYS A 183 -3.10 -4.99 -18.76
C LYS A 183 -1.95 -4.07 -19.19
N LEU A 184 -2.02 -2.79 -18.83
CA LEU A 184 -1.01 -1.78 -19.15
C LEU A 184 0.24 -1.88 -18.26
N ASP A 185 0.07 -2.29 -17.00
CA ASP A 185 1.10 -2.31 -15.95
C ASP A 185 2.46 -2.93 -16.39
N PRO A 186 2.53 -4.07 -17.10
CA PRO A 186 3.77 -4.65 -17.64
C PRO A 186 4.61 -3.73 -18.54
N TYR A 187 3.98 -2.74 -19.16
CA TYR A 187 4.60 -1.84 -20.14
C TYR A 187 5.03 -0.51 -19.54
N ILE A 188 4.52 -0.16 -18.35
CA ILE A 188 4.74 1.15 -17.71
C ILE A 188 5.45 1.04 -16.36
N ARG A 189 5.52 -0.15 -15.76
CA ARG A 189 6.12 -0.35 -14.44
C ARG A 189 7.07 -1.53 -14.43
N ALA A 190 8.29 -1.29 -13.96
CA ALA A 190 9.28 -2.34 -13.75
C ALA A 190 8.79 -3.36 -12.70
N ARG A 191 9.09 -4.63 -12.92
CA ARG A 191 8.88 -5.69 -11.93
C ARG A 191 9.87 -5.49 -10.77
N ASN A 192 9.48 -5.96 -9.60
CA ASN A 192 10.24 -5.80 -8.34
C ASN A 192 10.20 -7.11 -7.55
N LEU A 193 10.80 -7.13 -6.35
CA LEU A 193 10.91 -8.34 -5.53
C LEU A 193 9.58 -9.07 -5.31
N TYR A 194 8.46 -8.34 -5.21
CA TYR A 194 7.14 -8.92 -4.98
C TYR A 194 6.58 -9.68 -6.19
N HIS A 195 7.22 -9.57 -7.36
CA HIS A 195 6.90 -10.34 -8.57
C HIS A 195 7.89 -11.49 -8.79
N ARG A 196 9.00 -11.54 -8.05
CA ARG A 196 10.11 -12.47 -8.31
C ARG A 196 10.14 -13.68 -7.39
N SER A 197 9.45 -13.63 -6.24
CA SER A 197 9.41 -14.76 -5.30
C SER A 197 8.87 -16.02 -5.97
N GLU A 198 9.28 -17.19 -5.48
CA GLU A 198 8.78 -18.50 -5.94
C GLU A 198 7.25 -18.56 -5.91
N HIS A 199 6.65 -17.90 -4.91
CA HIS A 199 5.25 -17.54 -4.86
C HIS A 199 5.13 -16.01 -4.92
N PRO A 200 4.91 -15.40 -6.11
CA PRO A 200 4.79 -13.95 -6.24
C PRO A 200 3.69 -13.40 -5.34
N VAL A 201 4.00 -12.34 -4.59
CA VAL A 201 2.96 -11.62 -3.84
C VAL A 201 2.07 -10.87 -4.81
N LEU A 202 2.65 -10.13 -5.76
CA LEU A 202 1.90 -9.37 -6.76
C LEU A 202 1.73 -10.17 -8.05
N GLN A 203 0.48 -10.44 -8.38
CA GLN A 203 0.06 -11.17 -9.58
C GLN A 203 -0.12 -10.23 -10.78
N ALA A 204 -0.09 -10.79 -12.00
CA ALA A 204 -0.26 -10.02 -13.23
C ALA A 204 -1.68 -9.44 -13.39
N ASP A 205 -2.67 -10.05 -12.76
CA ASP A 205 -4.06 -9.56 -12.72
C ASP A 205 -4.30 -8.49 -11.65
N GLY A 206 -3.26 -8.12 -10.90
CA GLY A 206 -3.34 -7.13 -9.83
C GLY A 206 -3.89 -7.64 -8.52
N THR A 207 -4.02 -8.97 -8.38
CA THR A 207 -4.25 -9.57 -7.08
C THR A 207 -2.94 -9.62 -6.28
N SER A 208 -3.06 -9.57 -4.95
CA SER A 208 -1.96 -9.76 -4.02
C SER A 208 -2.23 -11.01 -3.20
N ILE A 209 -1.34 -12.00 -3.27
CA ILE A 209 -1.46 -13.26 -2.55
C ILE A 209 -0.38 -13.28 -1.48
N TRP A 210 -0.78 -13.08 -0.23
CA TRP A 210 0.12 -13.20 0.91
C TRP A 210 0.29 -14.68 1.26
N THR A 211 1.44 -15.24 0.92
CA THR A 211 1.82 -16.61 1.30
C THR A 211 2.56 -16.60 2.62
N TYR A 212 1.96 -17.20 3.64
CA TYR A 212 2.59 -17.46 4.93
C TYR A 212 3.10 -18.90 4.94
N GLN A 213 4.33 -19.10 5.37
CA GLN A 213 4.99 -20.41 5.43
C GLN A 213 4.77 -21.04 6.81
N ASN A 214 3.51 -21.31 7.17
CA ASN A 214 3.15 -21.87 8.47
C ASN A 214 3.39 -23.38 8.56
#